data_AF-A0A0M7B9P4-F1
#
_entry.id   AF-A0A0M7B9P4-F1
#
_cell.length_a   1.000
_cell.length_b   1.000
_cell.length_c   1.000
_cell.angle_alpha   90.00
_cell.angle_beta   90.00
_cell.angle_gamma   90.00
#
_symmetry.space_group_name_H-M   'P 1'
#
loop_
_entity.id
_entity.type
_entity.pdbx_description
1 polymer ?
#
loop_
_entity_poly.entity_id
_entity_poly.type
_entity_poly.pdbx_seq_one_letter_code
_entity_poly.pdbx_strand_id
1 'polypeptide(L)'
;MTFWKLQMRTAQMMLEAQTVMSLRLMGMAGILPADPGENARMVTEKQTAFAQAGLAAMGAMMAGRSPTVIYGHALTPIGRTTRANSLRLGKAKR
;
A
#
# COMPACT_ATOMS: atom_id res chain seq x y z
N MET A 1 6.91 20.27 23.63
CA MET A 1 6.35 20.74 22.33
C MET A 1 6.25 19.65 21.24
N THR A 2 6.86 18.48 21.39
CA THR A 2 6.93 17.40 20.36
C THR A 2 5.64 16.59 20.23
N PHE A 3 4.96 16.31 21.34
CA PHE A 3 3.72 15.53 21.34
C PHE A 3 2.59 16.18 20.54
N TRP A 4 2.37 17.49 20.70
CA TRP A 4 1.37 18.23 19.91
C TRP A 4 1.65 18.12 18.40
N LYS A 5 2.90 18.33 17.97
CA LYS A 5 3.29 18.21 16.55
C LYS A 5 3.02 16.80 16.02
N LEU A 6 3.30 15.76 16.81
CA LEU A 6 2.99 14.38 16.45
C LEU A 6 1.47 14.17 16.30
N GLN A 7 0.66 14.66 17.25
CA GLN A 7 -0.80 14.56 17.19
C GLN A 7 -1.39 15.23 15.96
N MET A 8 -0.91 16.43 15.60
CA MET A 8 -1.35 17.13 14.39
C MET A 8 -0.96 16.36 13.12
N ARG A 9 0.24 15.78 13.07
CA ARG A 9 0.67 14.97 11.92
C ARG A 9 -0.14 13.68 11.80
N THR A 10 -0.51 13.06 12.92
CA THR A 10 -1.42 11.91 12.96
C THR A 10 -2.81 12.28 12.46
N ALA A 11 -3.37 13.40 12.92
CA ALA A 11 -4.66 13.89 12.46
C ALA A 11 -4.66 14.17 10.94
N GLN A 12 -3.61 14.79 10.43
CA GLN A 12 -3.43 15.02 9.00
C GLN A 12 -3.38 13.70 8.21
N MET A 13 -2.57 12.72 8.68
CA MET A 13 -2.51 11.39 8.08
C MET A 13 -3.87 10.67 8.07
N MET A 14 -4.67 10.81 9.14
CA MET A 14 -6.01 10.23 9.20
C MET A 14 -6.95 10.86 8.17
N LEU A 15 -6.92 12.18 8.00
CA LEU A 15 -7.71 12.87 6.97
C LEU A 15 -7.29 12.46 5.55
N GLU A 16 -5.99 12.35 5.32
CA GLU A 16 -5.43 11.85 4.04
C GLU A 16 -5.89 10.41 3.77
N ALA A 17 -5.84 9.54 4.77
CA ALA A 17 -6.31 8.16 4.67
C ALA A 17 -7.80 8.07 4.36
N GLN A 18 -8.64 8.85 5.06
CA GLN A 18 -10.08 8.91 4.80
C GLN A 18 -10.37 9.37 3.37
N THR A 19 -9.65 10.39 2.88
CA THR A 19 -9.78 10.88 1.51
C THR A 19 -9.47 9.78 0.49
N VAL A 20 -8.36 9.04 0.68
CA VAL A 20 -7.99 7.92 -0.20
C VAL A 20 -9.06 6.83 -0.20
N MET A 21 -9.61 6.50 0.97
CA MET A 21 -10.68 5.51 1.08
C MET A 21 -11.95 5.95 0.37
N SER A 22 -12.38 7.21 0.55
CA SER A 22 -13.53 7.78 -0.15
C SER A 22 -13.36 7.74 -1.67
N LEU A 23 -12.18 8.09 -2.19
CA LEU A 23 -11.89 8.02 -3.63
C LEU A 23 -12.02 6.60 -4.18
N ARG A 24 -11.52 5.59 -3.45
CA ARG A 24 -11.66 4.19 -3.86
C ARG A 24 -13.10 3.71 -3.82
N LEU A 25 -13.85 4.09 -2.79
CA LEU A 25 -15.28 3.75 -2.68
C LEU A 25 -16.09 4.38 -3.81
N MET A 26 -15.81 5.65 -4.15
CA MET A 26 -16.44 6.31 -5.29
C MET A 26 -16.09 5.64 -6.62
N GLY A 27 -14.85 5.19 -6.81
CA GLY A 27 -14.46 4.41 -7.99
C GLY A 27 -15.12 3.03 -8.05
N MET A 28 -15.31 2.36 -6.91
CA MET A 28 -16.03 1.08 -6.81
C MET A 28 -17.54 1.24 -7.06
N ALA A 29 -18.13 2.35 -6.62
CA ALA A 29 -19.54 2.69 -6.83
C ALA A 29 -19.84 3.22 -8.24
N GLY A 30 -18.82 3.41 -9.08
CA GLY A 30 -18.96 3.95 -10.44
C GLY A 30 -19.19 5.48 -10.49
N ILE A 31 -19.01 6.19 -9.38
CA ILE A 31 -19.15 7.65 -9.30
C ILE A 31 -17.96 8.36 -9.98
N LEU A 32 -16.76 7.80 -9.82
CA LEU A 32 -15.55 8.27 -10.52
C LEU A 32 -15.15 7.27 -11.59
N PRO A 33 -14.61 7.73 -12.75
CA PRO A 33 -14.04 6.84 -13.75
C PRO A 33 -12.93 5.98 -13.12
N ALA A 34 -13.08 4.66 -13.23
CA ALA A 34 -12.06 3.69 -12.85
C ALA A 34 -11.84 2.76 -14.04
N ASP A 35 -10.58 2.35 -14.27
CA ASP A 35 -10.29 1.39 -15.32
C ASP A 35 -11.09 0.09 -15.09
N PRO A 36 -11.72 -0.48 -16.13
CA PRO A 36 -12.40 -1.76 -16.02
C PRO A 36 -11.47 -2.82 -15.42
N GLY A 37 -11.88 -3.43 -14.30
CA GLY A 37 -11.09 -4.43 -13.59
C GLY A 37 -10.01 -3.90 -12.65
N GLU A 38 -9.86 -2.57 -12.46
CA GLU A 38 -8.87 -1.99 -11.53
C GLU A 38 -9.09 -2.48 -10.09
N ASN A 39 -10.35 -2.63 -9.66
CA ASN A 39 -10.66 -3.16 -8.33
C ASN A 39 -10.21 -4.62 -8.17
N ALA A 40 -10.46 -5.46 -9.18
CA ALA A 40 -10.01 -6.85 -9.18
C ALA A 40 -8.47 -6.94 -9.24
N ARG A 41 -7.84 -6.08 -10.03
CA ARG A 41 -6.39 -5.94 -10.12
C ARG A 41 -5.78 -5.52 -8.78
N MET A 42 -6.38 -4.56 -8.08
CA MET A 42 -5.92 -4.15 -6.74
C MET A 42 -5.97 -5.29 -5.71
N VAL A 43 -6.97 -6.17 -5.78
CA VAL A 43 -7.09 -7.31 -4.85
C VAL A 43 -6.06 -8.38 -5.18
N THR A 44 -5.93 -8.75 -6.46
CA THR A 44 -4.96 -9.75 -6.91
C THR A 44 -3.52 -9.31 -6.66
N GLU A 45 -3.18 -8.05 -6.95
CA GLU A 45 -1.86 -7.48 -6.69
C GLU A 45 -1.46 -7.57 -5.20
N LYS A 46 -2.41 -7.37 -4.26
CA LYS A 46 -2.14 -7.54 -2.83
C LYS A 46 -1.79 -8.98 -2.50
N GLN A 47 -2.58 -9.95 -2.96
CA GLN A 47 -2.34 -11.37 -2.71
C GLN A 47 -0.98 -11.81 -3.26
N THR A 48 -0.67 -11.42 -4.51
CA THR A 48 0.63 -11.69 -5.13
C THR A 48 1.78 -11.04 -4.36
N ALA A 49 1.64 -9.78 -3.93
CA ALA A 49 2.66 -9.09 -3.16
C ALA A 49 2.93 -9.75 -1.80
N PHE A 50 1.90 -10.24 -1.11
CA PHE A 50 2.04 -10.99 0.14
C PHE A 50 2.73 -12.33 -0.07
N ALA A 51 2.40 -13.07 -1.14
CA ALA A 51 3.09 -14.32 -1.47
C ALA A 51 4.58 -14.07 -1.77
N GLN A 52 4.89 -13.05 -2.58
CA GLN A 52 6.27 -12.64 -2.87
C GLN A 52 7.03 -12.19 -1.62
N ALA A 53 6.36 -11.46 -0.71
CA ALA A 53 6.92 -11.06 0.56
C ALA A 53 7.29 -12.28 1.43
N GLY A 54 6.40 -13.28 1.50
CA GLY A 54 6.65 -14.53 2.21
C GLY A 54 7.84 -15.29 1.65
N LEU A 55 7.91 -15.45 0.31
CA LEU A 55 9.04 -16.10 -0.35
C LEU A 55 10.35 -15.34 -0.15
N ALA A 56 10.33 -14.01 -0.21
CA ALA A 56 11.51 -13.17 0.03
C ALA A 56 12.00 -13.28 1.49
N ALA A 57 11.07 -13.33 2.45
CA ALA A 57 11.38 -13.54 3.85
C ALA A 57 11.99 -14.94 4.09
N MET A 58 11.37 -15.99 3.54
CA MET A 58 11.88 -17.36 3.63
C MET A 58 13.27 -17.49 3.00
N GLY A 59 13.49 -16.92 1.83
CA GLY A 59 14.81 -16.92 1.18
C GLY A 59 15.89 -16.23 2.02
N ALA A 60 15.57 -15.09 2.63
CA ALA A 60 16.48 -14.39 3.54
C ALA A 60 16.73 -15.19 4.84
N MET A 61 15.71 -15.86 5.37
CA MET A 61 15.83 -16.72 6.54
C MET A 61 16.75 -17.93 6.27
N MET A 62 16.54 -18.62 5.16
CA MET A 62 17.39 -19.74 4.73
C MET A 62 18.84 -19.32 4.49
N ALA A 63 19.07 -18.07 4.08
CA ALA A 63 20.40 -17.48 3.94
C ALA A 63 21.02 -17.00 5.27
N GLY A 64 20.41 -17.32 6.42
CA GLY A 64 20.94 -16.97 7.75
C GLY A 64 20.96 -15.46 8.03
N ARG A 65 20.10 -14.67 7.38
CA ARG A 65 20.07 -13.22 7.56
C ARG A 65 19.47 -12.84 8.92
N SER A 66 19.81 -11.66 9.42
CA SER A 66 19.22 -11.12 10.65
C SER A 66 17.73 -10.84 10.49
N PRO A 67 16.93 -10.85 11.58
CA PRO A 67 15.49 -10.55 11.53
C PRO A 67 15.15 -9.21 10.87
N THR A 68 15.96 -8.18 11.07
CA THR A 68 15.78 -6.85 10.45
C THR A 68 15.92 -6.89 8.93
N VAL A 69 16.88 -7.67 8.42
CA VAL A 69 17.10 -7.86 6.99
C VAL A 69 15.97 -8.70 6.38
N ILE A 70 15.57 -9.79 7.05
CA ILE A 70 14.43 -10.63 6.63
C ILE A 70 13.17 -9.77 6.48
N TYR A 71 12.89 -8.92 7.47
CA TYR A 71 11.75 -8.01 7.42
C TYR A 71 11.85 -7.00 6.28
N GLY A 72 13.04 -6.42 6.04
CA GLY A 72 13.27 -5.54 4.89
C GLY A 72 13.02 -6.22 3.53
N HIS A 73 13.45 -7.47 3.37
CA HIS A 73 13.17 -8.27 2.17
C HIS A 73 11.66 -8.55 2.02
N ALA A 74 10.96 -8.86 3.11
CA ALA A 74 9.52 -9.07 3.11
C ALA A 74 8.74 -7.80 2.70
N LEU A 75 9.21 -6.62 3.10
CA LEU A 75 8.53 -5.36 2.79
C LEU A 75 8.73 -4.88 1.35
N THR A 76 9.78 -5.32 0.66
CA THR A 76 10.12 -4.81 -0.68
C THR A 76 9.00 -5.03 -1.71
N PRO A 77 8.40 -6.23 -1.85
CA PRO A 77 7.29 -6.46 -2.78
C PRO A 77 6.03 -5.65 -2.43
N ILE A 78 5.74 -5.49 -1.14
CA ILE A 78 4.59 -4.73 -0.64
C ILE A 78 4.75 -3.24 -0.97
N GLY A 79 5.94 -2.68 -0.75
CA GLY A 79 6.25 -1.29 -1.05
C GLY A 79 6.13 -0.95 -2.54
N ARG A 80 6.63 -1.83 -3.42
CA ARG A 80 6.53 -1.66 -4.88
C ARG A 80 5.07 -1.60 -5.34
N THR A 81 4.26 -2.55 -4.88
CA THR A 81 2.83 -2.64 -5.24
C THR A 81 2.03 -1.46 -4.72
N THR A 82 2.29 -1.05 -3.47
CA THR A 82 1.64 0.12 -2.84
C THR A 82 1.97 1.41 -3.60
N ARG A 83 3.23 1.59 -4.02
CA ARG A 83 3.64 2.76 -4.82
C ARG A 83 2.96 2.77 -6.19
N ALA A 84 2.93 1.64 -6.89
CA ALA A 84 2.26 1.53 -8.19
C ALA A 84 0.75 1.86 -8.08
N ASN A 85 0.11 1.42 -7.00
CA ASN A 85 -1.29 1.72 -6.73
C ASN A 85 -1.54 3.20 -6.38
N SER A 86 -0.70 3.81 -5.54
CA SER A 86 -0.77 5.24 -5.22
C SER A 86 -0.59 6.13 -6.45
N LEU A 87 0.35 5.79 -7.35
CA LEU A 87 0.57 6.52 -8.60
C LEU A 87 -0.65 6.48 -9.53
N ARG A 88 -1.37 5.36 -9.60
CA ARG A 88 -2.59 5.24 -10.41
C ARG A 88 -3.74 6.05 -9.83
N LEU A 89 -3.93 6.00 -8.51
CA LEU A 89 -4.91 6.85 -7.82
C LEU A 89 -4.63 8.34 -8.05
N GLY A 90 -3.36 8.75 -8.04
CA GLY A 90 -2.97 10.13 -8.34
C GLY A 90 -3.19 10.55 -9.79
N LYS A 91 -3.10 9.61 -10.75
CA LYS A 91 -3.38 9.87 -12.17
C LYS A 91 -4.88 10.02 -12.45
N ALA A 92 -5.73 9.25 -11.78
CA ALA A 92 -7.19 9.38 -11.89
C ALA A 92 -7.75 10.70 -11.30
N LYS A 93 -6.92 11.45 -10.55
CA LYS A 93 -7.27 12.76 -9.99
C LYS A 93 -7.03 13.93 -10.98
N ARG A 94 -6.40 13.69 -12.14
CA ARG A 94 -6.11 14.74 -13.14
C ARG A 94 -7.11 14.75 -14.27
#